data_AF-A0A1J3DEL5-F1
#
_entry.id   AF-A0A1J3DEL5-F1
#
_cell.length_a   1.000
_cell.length_b   1.000
_cell.length_c   1.000
_cell.angle_alpha   90.00
_cell.angle_beta   90.00
_cell.angle_gamma   90.00
#
_symmetry.space_group_name_H-M   'P 1'
#
loop_
_entity.id
_entity.type
_entity.pdbx_description
1 polymer ?
#
loop_
_entity_poly.entity_id
_entity_poly.type
_entity_poly.pdbx_seq_one_letter_code
_entity_poly.pdbx_strand_id
1 'polypeptide(L)' 'QFCESSSPKAVYNTGHDIVTLTEPGFYYFISSNHVQCKSGQRLDVLVVHDPSSPIPPPPPSKILPFGRTYKVGGDDSK' A
#
# COMPACT_ATOMS: atom_id res chain seq x y z
N GLN A 1 -0.33 -7.17 -21.02
CA GLN A 1 0.65 -7.96 -20.24
C GLN A 1 1.75 -8.45 -21.19
N PHE A 2 2.65 -7.54 -21.51
CA PHE A 2 3.74 -7.74 -22.45
C PHE A 2 5.05 -7.84 -21.66
N CYS A 3 6.07 -8.48 -22.20
CA CYS A 3 7.41 -8.58 -21.60
C CYS A 3 8.16 -7.24 -21.67
N GLU A 4 7.51 -6.17 -21.23
CA GLU A 4 8.04 -4.81 -21.22
C GLU A 4 8.59 -4.50 -19.83
N SER A 5 9.92 -4.51 -19.72
CA SER A 5 10.64 -4.22 -18.48
C SER A 5 11.31 -2.85 -18.48
N SER A 6 10.82 -1.91 -19.30
CA SER A 6 11.37 -0.56 -19.47
C SER A 6 11.16 0.33 -18.22
N SER A 7 10.09 0.08 -17.47
CA SER A 7 9.70 0.87 -16.29
C SER A 7 9.15 -0.03 -15.18
N PRO A 8 10.01 -0.86 -14.56
CA PRO A 8 9.59 -1.76 -13.49
C PRO A 8 9.25 -0.96 -12.22
N LYS A 9 8.23 -1.39 -11.48
CA LYS A 9 7.91 -0.83 -10.16
C LYS A 9 8.96 -1.21 -9.10
N ALA A 10 9.56 -2.40 -9.25
CA ALA A 10 10.63 -2.92 -8.41
C ALA A 10 11.44 -3.95 -9.21
N VAL A 11 12.70 -4.16 -8.81
CA VAL A 11 13.62 -5.15 -9.41
C VAL A 11 14.17 -6.04 -8.31
N TYR A 12 14.22 -7.33 -8.59
CA TYR A 12 14.64 -8.40 -7.67
C TYR A 12 15.69 -9.26 -8.38
N ASN A 13 16.84 -9.48 -7.75
CA ASN A 13 17.99 -10.10 -8.40
C ASN A 13 18.92 -10.87 -7.44
N THR A 14 18.47 -11.20 -6.23
CA THR A 14 19.29 -11.96 -5.27
C THR A 14 19.16 -13.47 -5.46
N GLY A 15 18.12 -13.91 -6.17
CA GLY A 15 17.82 -15.33 -6.42
C GLY A 15 16.99 -15.99 -5.32
N HIS A 16 16.77 -15.30 -4.19
CA HIS A 16 15.91 -15.72 -3.08
C HIS A 16 15.09 -14.54 -2.54
N ASP A 17 14.50 -13.77 -3.46
CA ASP A 17 13.77 -12.55 -3.13
C ASP A 17 12.40 -12.85 -2.50
N ILE A 18 12.06 -12.17 -1.40
CA ILE A 18 10.76 -12.28 -0.71
C ILE A 18 9.94 -11.03 -1.01
N VAL A 19 8.74 -11.21 -1.57
CA VAL A 19 7.81 -10.10 -1.88
C VAL A 19 6.52 -10.27 -1.10
N THR A 20 6.27 -9.35 -0.17
CA THR A 20 5.02 -9.30 0.61
C THR A 20 3.99 -8.43 -0.10
N LEU A 21 2.79 -8.97 -0.34
CA LEU A 21 1.67 -8.26 -0.95
C LEU A 21 0.64 -7.93 0.13
N THR A 22 0.43 -6.64 0.40
CA THR A 22 -0.44 -6.18 1.50
C THR A 22 -1.79 -5.67 1.02
N GLU A 23 -1.86 -5.17 -0.21
CA GLU A 23 -3.09 -4.63 -0.77
C GLU A 23 -3.70 -5.64 -1.76
N PRO A 24 -5.03 -5.70 -1.87
CA PRO A 24 -5.68 -6.44 -2.93
C PRO A 24 -5.40 -5.82 -4.30
N GLY A 25 -5.38 -6.66 -5.31
CA GLY A 25 -5.21 -6.24 -6.70
C GLY A 25 -4.34 -7.19 -7.50
N PHE A 26 -4.10 -6.79 -8.75
CA PHE A 26 -3.23 -7.52 -9.66
C PHE A 26 -1.79 -7.06 -9.51
N TYR A 27 -0.89 -8.03 -9.30
CA TYR A 27 0.54 -7.86 -9.30
C TYR A 27 1.13 -8.67 -10.46
N TYR A 28 2.04 -8.05 -11.20
CA TYR A 28 2.67 -8.64 -12.37
C TYR A 28 4.18 -8.69 -12.16
N PHE A 29 4.75 -9.87 -12.35
CA PHE A 29 6.18 -10.11 -12.26
C PHE A 29 6.66 -10.70 -13.59
N ILE A 30 7.77 -10.18 -14.11
CA ILE A 30 8.38 -10.65 -15.35
C ILE A 30 9.89 -10.73 -15.17
N SER A 31 10.53 -11.66 -15.87
CA SER A 31 11.98 -11.58 -16.09
C SER A 31 12.31 -10.39 -17.00
N SER A 32 13.36 -9.63 -16.67
CA SER A 32 13.87 -8.57 -17.55
C SER A 32 14.52 -9.13 -18.82
N ASN A 33 14.84 -10.42 -18.85
CA ASN A 33 15.26 -11.10 -20.06
C ASN A 33 14.02 -11.36 -20.95
N HIS A 34 13.95 -10.63 -22.06
CA HIS A 34 12.82 -10.69 -22.98
C HIS A 34 12.55 -12.10 -23.54
N VAL A 35 13.60 -12.90 -23.80
CA VAL A 35 13.44 -14.28 -24.28
C VAL A 35 12.83 -15.15 -23.17
N GLN A 36 13.37 -15.09 -21.95
CA GLN A 36 12.88 -15.88 -20.83
C GLN A 36 11.43 -15.51 -20.45
N CYS A 37 11.10 -14.22 -20.44
CA CYS A 37 9.73 -13.77 -20.18
C CYS A 37 8.76 -14.31 -21.24
N LYS A 38 9.11 -14.23 -22.54
CA LYS A 38 8.28 -14.79 -23.62
C LYS A 38 8.16 -16.30 -23.55
N SER A 39 9.19 -16.98 -23.04
CA SER A 39 9.18 -18.42 -22.77
C SER A 39 8.42 -18.81 -21.50
N GLY A 40 7.81 -17.85 -20.79
CA GLY A 40 6.93 -18.12 -19.66
C GLY A 40 7.49 -17.79 -18.29
N GLN A 41 8.68 -17.20 -18.18
CA GLN A 41 9.21 -16.69 -16.91
C GLN A 41 8.54 -15.35 -16.54
N ARG A 42 7.26 -15.45 -16.19
CA ARG A 42 6.37 -14.37 -15.77
C ARG A 42 5.29 -14.93 -14.84
N LEU A 43 4.76 -14.09 -13.96
CA LEU A 43 3.77 -14.48 -12.95
C LEU A 43 2.74 -13.36 -12.76
N ASP A 44 1.48 -13.76 -12.71
CA ASP A 44 0.35 -12.90 -12.40
C ASP A 44 -0.24 -13.34 -11.07
N VAL A 45 -0.35 -12.42 -10.13
CA VAL A 45 -0.89 -12.68 -8.80
C VAL A 45 -2.08 -11.78 -8.59
N LEU A 46 -3.25 -12.39 -8.36
CA LEU A 46 -4.43 -11.69 -7.89
C LEU A 46 -4.50 -11.84 -6.36
N VAL A 47 -4.27 -10.75 -5.65
CA VAL A 47 -4.49 -10.66 -4.21
C VAL A 47 -5.94 -10.26 -4.00
N VAL A 48 -6.70 -11.11 -3.31
CA VAL A 48 -8.08 -10.82 -2.91
C VAL A 48 -8.11 -10.50 -1.42
N HIS A 49 -9.06 -9.66 -1.02
CA HIS A 49 -9.38 -9.54 0.40
C HIS A 49 -9.90 -10.87 0.91
N ASP A 50 -9.33 -11.36 2.01
CA ASP A 50 -9.91 -12.45 2.76
C ASP A 50 -11.01 -11.88 3.66
N PRO A 51 -12.30 -12.15 3.40
CA PRO A 51 -13.38 -11.67 4.26
C PRO A 51 -13.37 -12.29 5.66
N SER A 52 -12.60 -13.36 5.90
CA SER A 52 -12.39 -13.94 7.23
C SER A 52 -11.22 -13.31 8.00
N SER A 53 -10.44 -12.43 7.36
CA SER A 53 -9.34 -11.74 8.02
C SER A 53 -9.88 -10.65 8.97
N PRO A 54 -9.46 -10.64 10.25
CA PRO A 54 -9.88 -9.61 11.18
C PRO A 54 -9.37 -8.26 10.73
N ILE A 55 -10.28 -7.30 10.57
CA ILE A 55 -9.93 -5.90 10.31
C ILE A 55 -9.06 -5.42 11.47
N PRO A 56 -7.82 -4.94 11.23
CA PRO A 56 -6.98 -4.39 12.29
C PRO A 56 -7.72 -3.24 12.97
N PRO A 57 -7.67 -3.14 14.31
CA PRO A 57 -8.28 -2.02 15.01
C PRO A 57 -7.70 -0.71 14.47
N PRO A 58 -8.52 0.35 14.31
CA PRO A 58 -8.03 1.64 13.85
C PRO A 58 -6.93 2.13 14.81
N PRO A 59 -5.87 2.78 14.28
CA PRO A 59 -4.83 3.34 15.13
C PRO A 59 -5.47 4.35 16.10
N PRO A 60 -5.01 4.42 17.37
CA PRO A 60 -5.59 5.33 18.35
C PRO A 60 -5.49 6.77 17.84
N SER A 61 -6.65 7.42 17.71
CA SER A 61 -6.75 8.84 17.37
C SER A 61 -5.89 9.64 18.33
N LYS A 62 -4.86 10.32 17.82
CA LYS A 62 -4.15 11.34 18.59
C LYS A 62 -5.14 12.48 18.80
N ILE A 63 -5.79 12.53 19.97
CA ILE A 63 -6.53 13.69 20.42
C ILE A 63 -5.49 14.81 20.55
N LEU A 64 -5.38 15.66 19.53
CA LEU A 64 -4.72 16.94 19.68
C LEU A 64 -5.51 17.71 20.74
N PRO A 65 -4.88 18.21 21.83
CA PRO A 65 -5.60 18.94 22.86
C PRO A 65 -6.29 20.12 22.19
N PHE A 66 -7.62 20.13 22.29
CA PHE A 66 -8.48 21.21 21.82
C PHE A 66 -7.90 22.53 22.31
N GLY A 67 -7.49 23.38 21.37
CA GLY A 67 -6.92 24.69 21.65
C GLY A 67 -7.87 25.47 22.55
N ARG A 68 -7.30 26.08 23.60
CA ARG A 68 -7.98 26.91 24.60
C ARG A 68 -8.97 27.86 23.91
N THR A 69 -10.27 27.63 24.11
CA THR A 69 -11.29 28.62 23.77
C THR A 69 -11.35 29.64 24.89
N TYR A 70 -10.65 30.78 24.74
CA TYR A 70 -10.88 31.95 25.58
C TYR A 70 -12.11 32.68 25.07
N LYS A 71 -13.18 32.74 25.88
CA LYS A 71 -14.31 33.63 25.63
C LYS A 71 -13.91 35.04 26.09
N VAL A 72 -13.89 36.01 25.17
CA VAL A 72 -13.74 37.44 25.45
C VAL A 72 -15.04 38.13 25.08
N GLY A 73 -15.64 38.86 26.03
CA GLY A 73 -16.67 39.87 25.78
C GLY A 73 -17.99 39.62 26.54
N GLY A 74 -18.35 40.58 27.39
CA GLY A 74 -19.63 40.66 28.10
C GLY A 74 -19.56 41.71 29.21
N ASP A 75 -19.57 42.98 28.81
CA ASP A 75 -19.99 44.12 29.62
C ASP A 75 -21.38 43.88 30.23
N ASP A 76 -21.55 44.10 31.54
CA ASP A 76 -22.66 44.87 32.12
C ASP A 76 -22.51 45.05 33.65
N SER A 77 -22.43 46.33 34.05
CA SER A 77 -23.04 46.99 35.22
C SER A 77 -22.97 46.40 36.65
N LYS A 78 -22.36 47.18 37.56
CA LYS A 78 -23.02 47.67 38.80
C LYS A 78 -22.43 49.00 39.26
#